data_AF-W7DZT6-F1
#
_entry.id   AF-W7DZT6-F1
#
_cell.length_a   1.000
_cell.length_b   1.000
_cell.length_c   1.000
_cell.angle_alpha   90.00
_cell.angle_beta   90.00
_cell.angle_gamma   90.00
#
_symmetry.space_group_name_H-M   'P 1'
#
loop_
_entity.id
_entity.type
_entity.pdbx_description
1 polymer ?
#
loop_
_entity_poly.entity_id
_entity_poly.type
_entity_poly.pdbx_seq_one_letter_code
_entity_poly.pdbx_strand_id
1 'polypeptide(L)'
;MSFLFVNETKASQELKKIVRELLEEEGQIGSIWKMDRMRIECGGMSKQWIVAHICNHPYVIKNELAINTGTTWLFKAEKTKRFLEDFFP
;
A
#
# COMPACT_ATOMS: atom_id res chain seq x y z
N MET A 1 36.39 -25.32 8.51
CA MET A 1 35.51 -24.17 8.83
C MET A 1 34.41 -24.12 7.79
N SER A 2 33.19 -24.47 8.18
CA SER A 2 32.05 -24.61 7.27
C SER A 2 31.44 -23.24 7.03
N PHE A 3 31.53 -22.72 5.81
CA PHE A 3 30.86 -21.49 5.41
C PHE A 3 29.35 -21.71 5.47
N LEU A 4 28.70 -21.08 6.44
CA LEU A 4 27.25 -20.98 6.51
C LEU A 4 26.79 -20.10 5.35
N PHE A 5 26.46 -20.73 4.23
CA PHE A 5 25.67 -20.09 3.16
C PHE A 5 24.30 -19.74 3.75
N VAL A 6 24.17 -18.52 4.26
CA VAL A 6 22.87 -17.95 4.59
C VAL A 6 22.14 -17.77 3.27
N ASN A 7 21.20 -18.66 3.02
CA ASN A 7 20.44 -18.71 1.79
C ASN A 7 19.43 -17.54 1.82
N GLU A 8 19.83 -16.38 1.32
CA GLU A 8 19.05 -15.12 1.34
C GLU A 8 17.61 -15.30 0.81
N THR A 9 17.40 -16.24 -0.10
CA THR A 9 16.08 -16.58 -0.64
C THR A 9 15.14 -17.17 0.41
N LYS A 10 15.63 -17.97 1.36
CA LYS A 10 14.81 -18.52 2.46
C LYS A 10 14.44 -17.44 3.48
N ALA A 11 15.38 -16.56 3.82
CA ALA A 11 15.12 -15.44 4.72
C ALA A 11 14.07 -14.48 4.16
N SER A 12 14.11 -14.21 2.84
CA SER A 12 13.09 -13.37 2.18
C SER A 12 11.70 -14.03 2.14
N GLN A 13 11.62 -15.36 2.04
CA GLN A 13 10.35 -16.08 2.10
C GLN A 13 9.74 -16.10 3.49
N GLU A 14 10.55 -16.27 4.54
CA GLU A 14 10.06 -16.22 5.92
C GLU A 14 9.65 -14.80 6.32
N LEU A 15 10.42 -13.78 5.92
CA LEU A 15 10.01 -12.38 6.09
C LEU A 15 8.67 -12.08 5.41
N LYS A 16 8.44 -12.60 4.21
CA LYS A 16 7.15 -12.45 3.52
C LYS A 16 6.01 -13.13 4.27
N LYS A 17 6.24 -14.29 4.90
CA LYS A 17 5.23 -14.97 5.72
C LYS A 17 4.94 -14.19 6.99
N ILE A 18 5.97 -13.75 7.72
CA ILE A 18 5.82 -12.98 8.96
C ILE A 18 5.11 -11.64 8.69
N VAL A 19 5.48 -10.93 7.61
CA VAL A 19 4.78 -9.72 7.20
C VAL A 19 3.33 -10.02 6.84
N ARG A 20 3.07 -11.15 6.19
CA ARG A 20 1.71 -11.56 5.81
C ARG A 20 0.85 -11.93 7.02
N GLU A 21 1.41 -12.63 8.00
CA GLU A 21 0.75 -12.99 9.27
C GLU A 21 0.50 -11.77 10.15
N LEU A 22 1.47 -10.84 10.27
CA LEU A 22 1.25 -9.54 10.94
C LEU A 22 0.15 -8.72 10.24
N LEU A 23 0.13 -8.74 8.91
CA LEU A 23 -0.94 -8.14 8.13
C LEU A 23 -2.26 -8.93 8.23
N GLU A 24 -2.29 -10.21 8.63
CA GLU A 24 -3.55 -10.95 8.91
C GLU A 24 -4.09 -10.61 10.30
N GLU A 25 -3.23 -10.57 11.30
CA GLU A 25 -3.60 -10.22 12.68
C GLU A 25 -4.14 -8.78 12.79
N GLU A 26 -3.66 -7.86 11.94
CA GLU A 26 -4.20 -6.50 11.82
C GLU A 26 -5.40 -6.37 10.84
N GLY A 27 -5.85 -7.45 10.19
CA GLY A 27 -6.96 -7.40 9.21
C GLY A 27 -6.60 -6.72 7.87
N GLN A 28 -5.33 -6.72 7.52
CA GLN A 28 -4.71 -5.97 6.41
C GLN A 28 -4.32 -6.77 5.16
N ILE A 29 -4.62 -8.07 5.05
CA ILE A 29 -4.39 -8.78 3.79
C ILE A 29 -5.32 -8.28 2.68
N GLY A 30 -4.71 -7.78 1.60
CA GLY A 30 -5.43 -7.12 0.50
C GLY A 30 -5.65 -5.62 0.74
N SER A 31 -5.20 -5.10 1.89
CA SER A 31 -5.54 -3.76 2.39
C SER A 31 -4.54 -2.69 2.00
N ILE A 32 -3.58 -2.97 1.12
CA ILE A 32 -2.60 -1.99 0.63
C ILE A 32 -2.61 -1.95 -0.89
N TRP A 33 -3.00 -0.82 -1.45
CA TRP A 33 -2.89 -0.51 -2.87
C TRP A 33 -1.59 0.21 -3.18
N LYS A 34 -0.95 -0.18 -4.27
CA LYS A 34 0.15 0.59 -4.88
C LYS A 34 -0.42 1.63 -5.84
N MET A 35 0.38 2.64 -6.15
CA MET A 35 0.02 3.70 -7.09
C MET A 35 -0.59 3.18 -8.40
N ASP A 36 -0.07 2.11 -8.99
CA ASP A 36 -0.62 1.59 -10.26
C ASP A 36 -2.03 0.99 -10.10
N ARG A 37 -2.35 0.40 -8.93
CA ARG A 37 -3.72 -0.04 -8.63
C ARG A 37 -4.64 1.16 -8.41
N MET A 38 -4.17 2.17 -7.69
CA MET A 38 -4.91 3.41 -7.45
C MET A 38 -5.29 4.11 -8.76
N ARG A 39 -4.40 4.08 -9.77
CA ARG A 39 -4.70 4.60 -11.10
C ARG A 39 -5.86 3.88 -11.77
N ILE A 40 -5.93 2.56 -11.66
CA ILE A 40 -7.00 1.77 -12.26
C ILE A 40 -8.33 2.11 -11.59
N GLU A 41 -8.35 2.19 -10.27
CA GLU A 41 -9.55 2.50 -9.48
C GLU A 41 -10.04 3.93 -9.71
N CYS A 42 -9.13 4.89 -9.97
CA CYS A 42 -9.47 6.25 -10.38
C CYS A 42 -9.74 6.40 -11.89
N GLY A 43 -10.04 5.34 -12.64
CA GLY A 43 -10.38 5.45 -14.06
C GLY A 43 -9.20 5.73 -15.00
N GLY A 44 -7.99 5.35 -14.61
CA GLY A 44 -6.76 5.49 -15.42
C GLY A 44 -6.01 6.82 -15.23
N MET A 45 -6.37 7.62 -14.21
CA MET A 45 -5.77 8.93 -13.96
C MET A 45 -4.24 8.89 -13.80
N SER A 46 -3.60 10.04 -14.05
CA SER A 46 -2.15 10.17 -13.96
C SER A 46 -1.68 10.09 -12.49
N LYS A 47 -0.44 9.64 -12.28
CA LYS A 47 0.17 9.58 -10.94
C LYS A 47 0.17 10.96 -10.27
N GLN A 48 0.42 12.02 -11.03
CA GLN A 48 0.41 13.40 -10.55
C GLN A 48 -0.97 13.83 -10.09
N TRP A 49 -2.03 13.48 -10.85
CA TRP A 49 -3.40 13.80 -10.47
C TRP A 49 -3.77 13.15 -9.14
N ILE A 50 -3.43 11.86 -8.95
CA ILE A 50 -3.68 11.12 -7.70
C ILE A 50 -2.94 11.76 -6.53
N VAL A 51 -1.69 12.16 -6.70
CA VAL A 51 -0.97 12.85 -5.60
C VAL A 51 -1.64 14.17 -5.26
N ALA A 52 -1.98 14.97 -6.27
CA ALA A 52 -2.56 16.28 -6.07
C ALA A 52 -3.98 16.25 -5.47
N HIS A 53 -4.82 15.30 -5.89
CA HIS A 53 -6.25 15.28 -5.53
C HIS A 53 -6.58 14.26 -4.44
N ILE A 54 -5.78 13.20 -4.30
CA ILE A 54 -6.00 12.15 -3.31
C ILE A 54 -4.98 12.22 -2.19
N CYS A 55 -3.67 12.13 -2.49
CA CYS A 55 -2.66 12.11 -1.43
C CYS A 55 -2.67 13.41 -0.60
N ASN A 56 -2.91 14.55 -1.24
CA ASN A 56 -2.99 15.85 -0.57
C ASN A 56 -4.39 16.16 -0.01
N HIS A 57 -5.35 15.24 -0.11
CA HIS A 57 -6.69 15.47 0.40
C HIS A 57 -6.68 15.54 1.94
N PRO A 58 -7.32 16.54 2.59
CA PRO A 58 -7.30 16.70 4.04
C PRO A 58 -7.74 15.45 4.80
N TYR A 59 -8.73 14.72 4.28
CA TYR A 59 -9.20 13.46 4.85
C TYR A 59 -8.17 12.33 4.75
N VAL A 60 -7.43 12.27 3.64
CA VAL A 60 -6.39 11.26 3.41
C VAL A 60 -5.18 11.51 4.31
N ILE A 61 -4.81 12.78 4.51
CA ILE A 61 -3.75 13.18 5.43
C ILE A 61 -4.16 12.90 6.88
N LYS A 62 -5.35 13.33 7.30
CA LYS A 62 -5.83 13.19 8.69
C LYS A 62 -5.97 11.72 9.12
N ASN A 63 -6.34 10.84 8.21
CA ASN A 63 -6.51 9.41 8.49
C ASN A 63 -5.31 8.56 8.05
N GLU A 64 -4.22 9.19 7.59
CA GLU A 64 -3.00 8.54 7.11
C GLU A 64 -3.32 7.39 6.13
N LEU A 65 -4.15 7.69 5.13
CA LEU A 65 -4.59 6.70 4.14
C LEU A 65 -3.54 6.48 3.04
N ALA A 66 -2.67 7.45 2.81
CA ALA A 66 -1.60 7.40 1.83
C ALA A 66 -0.24 7.56 2.53
N ILE A 67 0.66 6.60 2.30
CA ILE A 67 2.00 6.56 2.88
C ILE A 67 3.01 6.61 1.74
N ASN A 68 3.93 7.57 1.80
CA ASN A 68 5.02 7.68 0.84
C ASN A 68 6.23 6.89 1.34
N THR A 69 6.67 5.89 0.58
CA THR A 69 7.86 5.07 0.88
C THR A 69 9.13 5.60 0.20
N GLY A 70 9.11 6.83 -0.31
CA GLY A 70 10.23 7.50 -0.98
C GLY A 70 10.35 7.18 -2.46
N THR A 71 10.00 5.97 -2.88
CA THR A 71 9.96 5.55 -4.29
C THR A 71 8.53 5.38 -4.81
N THR A 72 7.59 5.05 -3.94
CA THR A 72 6.20 4.76 -4.30
C THR A 72 5.22 5.20 -3.22
N TRP A 73 3.96 5.39 -3.62
CA TRP A 73 2.86 5.59 -2.70
C TRP A 73 2.14 4.27 -2.43
N LEU A 74 1.89 4.03 -1.15
CA LEU A 74 1.07 2.94 -0.62
C LEU A 74 -0.22 3.53 -0.05
N PHE A 75 -1.35 2.88 -0.30
CA PHE A 75 -2.66 3.35 0.11
C PHE A 75 -3.39 2.28 0.89
N LYS A 76 -4.09 2.63 1.97
CA LYS A 76 -4.92 1.69 2.73
C LYS A 76 -6.19 1.36 1.95
N ALA A 77 -6.17 0.26 1.19
CA ALA A 77 -7.19 -0.11 0.20
C ALA A 77 -8.64 0.02 0.67
N GLU A 78 -9.00 -0.54 1.83
CA GLU A 78 -10.39 -0.54 2.28
C GLU A 78 -10.88 0.89 2.59
N LYS A 79 -10.06 1.66 3.31
CA LYS A 79 -10.37 3.05 3.66
C LYS A 79 -10.31 3.97 2.45
N THR A 80 -9.35 3.75 1.56
CA THR A 80 -9.21 4.50 0.31
C THR A 80 -10.35 4.21 -0.66
N LYS A 81 -10.83 2.96 -0.71
CA LYS A 81 -12.00 2.61 -1.52
C LYS A 81 -13.26 3.30 -1.01
N ARG A 82 -13.52 3.27 0.30
CA ARG A 82 -14.63 4.03 0.90
C ARG A 82 -14.49 5.54 0.63
N PHE A 83 -13.28 6.08 0.76
CA PHE A 83 -13.01 7.48 0.42
C PHE A 83 -13.34 7.81 -1.05
N LEU A 84 -12.97 6.94 -2.00
CA LEU A 84 -13.31 7.13 -3.40
C LEU A 84 -14.84 7.08 -3.61
N GLU A 85 -15.53 6.12 -3.00
CA GLU A 85 -16.99 6.00 -3.09
C GLU A 85 -17.71 7.23 -2.49
N ASP A 86 -17.20 7.78 -1.37
CA ASP A 86 -17.81 8.91 -0.67
C ASP A 86 -17.52 10.28 -1.33
N PHE A 87 -16.32 10.48 -1.89
CA PHE A 87 -15.85 11.78 -2.39
C PHE A 87 -15.73 11.88 -3.92
N PHE A 88 -15.70 10.75 -4.62
CA PHE A 88 -15.55 10.67 -6.09
C PHE A 88 -16.49 9.62 -6.71
N PRO A 89 -17.82 9.79 -6.59
CA PRO A 89 -18.80 8.90 -7.22
C PRO A 89 -18.82 8.98 -8.76
#